data_AF-A0AAE6TCB2-F1
#
_entry.id   AF-A0AAE6TCB2-F1
#
_cell.length_a   1.000
_cell.length_b   1.000
_cell.length_c   1.000
_cell.angle_alpha   90.00
_cell.angle_beta   90.00
_cell.angle_gamma   90.00
#
_symmetry.space_group_name_H-M   'P 1'
#
loop_
_entity.id
_entity.type
_entity.pdbx_description
1 polymer ?
#
loop_
_entity_poly.entity_id
_entity_poly.type
_entity_poly.pdbx_seq_one_letter_code
_entity_poly.pdbx_strand_id
1 'polypeptide(L)'
;MSQPVTYTGVVAMASGRGIGYRGALPWRLPDDLKTFKRITTGHPVLMGRKTYESIGKPLPNRQNIVLTRDPAWTAEGVQVIHSVEELERLELMDPEVMVIGGAEIFSLMMPFMSRMWVSKVKGEYPADTFLPPFEDKLGHASLKERFEGFDLYLYE
;
A
#
# COMPACT_ATOMS: atom_id res chain seq x y z
N MET A 1 -14.70 -19.54 -14.62
CA MET A 1 -15.01 -18.13 -14.35
C MET A 1 -13.88 -17.61 -13.48
N SER A 2 -13.05 -16.70 -14.00
CA SER A 2 -11.96 -16.09 -13.24
C SER A 2 -12.55 -15.31 -12.05
N GLN A 3 -11.94 -15.41 -10.87
CA GLN A 3 -12.40 -14.62 -9.72
C GLN A 3 -12.27 -13.12 -10.02
N PRO A 4 -13.20 -12.27 -9.56
CA PRO A 4 -13.09 -10.83 -9.74
C PRO A 4 -11.86 -10.30 -9.00
N VAL A 5 -11.17 -9.34 -9.60
CA VAL A 5 -10.02 -8.66 -8.97
C VAL A 5 -10.52 -7.79 -7.83
N THR A 6 -9.86 -7.87 -6.68
CA THR A 6 -10.13 -7.04 -5.50
C THR A 6 -8.92 -6.17 -5.17
N TYR A 7 -9.17 -5.03 -4.51
CA TYR A 7 -8.12 -4.09 -4.13
C TYR A 7 -8.15 -3.87 -2.63
N THR A 8 -7.02 -4.18 -1.97
CA THR A 8 -6.86 -4.05 -0.52
C THR A 8 -5.70 -3.12 -0.22
N GLY A 9 -5.95 -2.02 0.49
CA GLY A 9 -4.87 -1.13 0.92
C GLY A 9 -4.08 -1.71 2.09
N VAL A 10 -2.76 -1.49 2.12
CA VAL A 10 -1.91 -1.85 3.25
C VAL A 10 -1.01 -0.67 3.59
N VAL A 11 -1.18 -0.07 4.78
CA VAL A 11 -0.49 1.17 5.14
C VAL A 11 -0.19 1.27 6.62
N ALA A 12 0.97 1.85 6.95
CA ALA A 12 1.26 2.34 8.29
C ALA A 12 1.05 3.84 8.37
N MET A 13 0.32 4.28 9.38
CA MET A 13 -0.20 5.63 9.50
C MET A 13 -0.03 6.16 10.93
N ALA A 14 0.68 7.27 11.08
CA ALA A 14 0.79 8.01 12.34
C ALA A 14 -0.42 8.94 12.57
N SER A 15 -0.40 9.69 13.67
CA SER A 15 -1.41 10.72 13.96
C SER A 15 -1.56 11.71 12.79
N GLY A 16 -2.77 12.23 12.60
CA GLY A 16 -3.07 13.17 11.51
C GLY A 16 -3.01 12.57 10.10
N ARG A 17 -3.02 11.23 9.96
CA ARG A 17 -2.90 10.49 8.69
C ARG A 17 -1.52 10.58 8.02
N GLY A 18 -0.47 10.90 8.78
CA GLY A 18 0.90 10.94 8.25
C GLY A 18 1.40 9.54 7.86
N ILE A 19 1.89 9.39 6.62
CA ILE A 19 2.42 8.12 6.08
C ILE A 19 3.84 8.23 5.54
N GLY A 20 4.44 9.43 5.59
CA GLY A 20 5.79 9.66 5.12
C GLY A 20 6.29 11.06 5.43
N TYR A 21 7.62 11.18 5.48
CA TYR A 21 8.33 12.42 5.66
C TYR A 21 9.63 12.38 4.84
N ARG A 22 9.85 13.37 3.98
CA ARG A 22 11.05 13.49 3.12
C ARG A 22 11.37 12.21 2.33
N GLY A 23 10.34 11.52 1.85
CA GLY A 23 10.49 10.31 1.02
C GLY A 23 10.78 9.01 1.78
N ALA A 24 10.68 9.01 3.11
CA ALA A 24 10.86 7.83 3.95
C ALA A 24 9.79 7.74 5.06
N LEU A 25 9.73 6.59 5.72
CA LEU A 25 8.96 6.45 6.97
C LEU A 25 9.73 7.15 8.12
N PRO A 26 9.10 8.05 8.88
CA PRO A 26 9.77 8.77 9.98
C PRO A 26 9.94 7.92 11.25
N TRP A 27 9.46 6.67 11.23
CA TRP A 27 9.63 5.68 12.30
C TRP A 27 10.35 4.44 11.78
N ARG A 28 10.87 3.63 12.72
CA ARG A 28 11.42 2.31 12.44
C ARG A 28 10.74 1.28 13.31
N LEU A 29 9.78 0.56 12.72
CA LEU A 29 9.00 -0.47 13.42
C LEU A 29 9.19 -1.82 12.72
N PRO A 30 10.12 -2.68 13.20
CA PRO A 30 10.40 -3.97 12.57
C PRO A 30 9.18 -4.89 12.51
N ASP A 31 8.31 -4.86 13.52
CA ASP A 31 7.11 -5.69 13.56
C ASP A 31 6.02 -5.22 12.59
N ASP A 32 5.98 -3.92 12.26
CA ASP A 32 5.16 -3.40 11.18
C ASP A 32 5.64 -3.91 9.82
N LEU A 33 6.96 -3.90 9.57
CA LEU A 33 7.54 -4.46 8.34
C LEU A 33 7.30 -5.98 8.21
N LYS A 34 7.36 -6.73 9.33
CA LYS A 34 7.01 -8.16 9.34
C LYS A 34 5.53 -8.36 9.03
N THR A 35 4.66 -7.53 9.60
CA THR A 35 3.20 -7.56 9.37
C THR A 35 2.88 -7.23 7.92
N PHE A 36 3.44 -6.16 7.38
CA PHE A 36 3.37 -5.79 5.97
C PHE A 36 3.81 -6.94 5.05
N LYS A 37 4.96 -7.56 5.34
CA LYS A 37 5.44 -8.73 4.59
C LYS A 37 4.44 -9.90 4.67
N ARG A 38 3.94 -10.21 5.87
CA ARG A 38 2.98 -11.30 6.09
C ARG A 38 1.68 -11.10 5.32
N ILE A 39 1.16 -9.88 5.28
CA ILE A 39 -0.09 -9.54 4.58
C ILE A 39 0.10 -9.55 3.06
N THR A 40 1.24 -9.07 2.56
CA THR A 40 1.43 -8.84 1.11
C THR A 40 2.09 -10.00 0.37
N THR A 41 2.74 -10.94 1.06
CA THR A 41 3.44 -12.06 0.40
C THR A 41 2.45 -12.95 -0.34
N GLY A 42 2.78 -13.32 -1.58
CA GLY A 42 1.91 -14.15 -2.42
C GLY A 42 0.91 -13.36 -3.26
N HIS A 43 0.86 -12.03 -3.11
CA HIS A 43 -0.06 -11.15 -3.83
C HIS A 43 0.67 -10.18 -4.76
N PRO A 44 0.00 -9.66 -5.81
CA PRO A 44 0.43 -8.45 -6.48
C PRO A 44 0.49 -7.27 -5.50
N VAL A 45 1.52 -6.44 -5.63
CA VAL A 45 1.65 -5.18 -4.89
C VAL A 45 1.66 -4.03 -5.88
N LEU A 46 0.71 -3.11 -5.75
CA LEU A 46 0.63 -1.89 -6.53
C LEU A 46 1.23 -0.73 -5.75
N MET A 47 2.22 -0.07 -6.35
CA MET A 47 2.87 1.10 -5.78
C MET A 47 3.17 2.18 -6.81
N GLY A 48 3.43 3.39 -6.34
CA GLY A 48 3.88 4.49 -7.18
C GLY A 48 5.39 4.49 -7.34
N ARG A 49 5.89 5.11 -8.42
CA ARG A 49 7.34 5.22 -8.70
C ARG A 49 8.17 5.68 -7.49
N LYS A 50 7.76 6.77 -6.81
CA LYS A 50 8.49 7.30 -5.63
C LYS A 50 8.54 6.31 -4.47
N THR A 51 7.48 5.53 -4.26
CA THR A 51 7.44 4.48 -3.24
C THR A 51 8.39 3.35 -3.58
N TYR A 52 8.41 2.92 -4.85
CA TYR A 52 9.38 1.94 -5.32
C TYR A 52 10.83 2.45 -5.17
N GLU A 53 11.11 3.69 -5.57
CA GLU A 53 12.43 4.32 -5.44
C GLU A 53 12.90 4.38 -3.97
N SER A 54 11.99 4.63 -3.03
CA SER A 54 12.29 4.60 -1.59
C SER A 54 12.56 3.18 -1.07
N ILE A 55 11.85 2.17 -1.56
CA ILE A 55 12.11 0.76 -1.23
C ILE A 55 13.44 0.27 -1.86
N GLY A 56 13.75 0.77 -3.06
CA GLY A 56 15.02 0.57 -3.77
C GLY A 56 15.16 -0.77 -4.50
N LYS A 57 14.22 -1.71 -4.34
CA LYS A 57 14.24 -3.02 -5.02
C LYS A 57 12.86 -3.68 -5.06
N PRO A 58 12.62 -4.63 -5.99
CA PRO A 58 11.42 -5.45 -5.97
C PRO A 58 11.30 -6.21 -4.64
N LEU A 59 10.08 -6.24 -4.14
CA LEU A 59 9.71 -6.96 -2.95
C LEU A 59 9.63 -8.47 -3.28
N PRO A 60 10.39 -9.35 -2.59
CA PRO A 60 10.43 -10.77 -2.93
C PRO A 60 9.07 -11.44 -2.69
N ASN A 61 8.80 -12.49 -3.46
CA ASN A 61 7.59 -13.32 -3.42
C ASN A 61 6.28 -12.54 -3.66
N ARG A 62 6.38 -11.46 -4.45
CA ARG A 62 5.29 -10.56 -4.83
C ARG A 62 5.44 -10.15 -6.29
N GLN A 63 4.33 -10.01 -7.00
CA GLN A 63 4.32 -9.39 -8.32
C GLN A 63 4.34 -7.88 -8.10
N ASN A 64 5.49 -7.26 -8.38
CA ASN A 64 5.69 -5.84 -8.13
C ASN A 64 5.15 -5.03 -9.31
N ILE A 65 4.10 -4.26 -9.09
CA ILE A 65 3.46 -3.40 -10.09
C ILE A 65 3.75 -1.94 -9.72
N VAL A 66 4.38 -1.20 -10.63
CA VAL A 66 4.71 0.21 -10.44
C VAL A 66 3.91 1.06 -11.41
N LEU A 67 3.09 1.95 -10.86
CA LEU A 67 2.36 2.96 -11.64
C LEU A 67 3.20 4.24 -11.74
N THR A 68 3.39 4.70 -12.97
CA THR A 68 4.15 5.92 -13.29
C THR A 68 3.61 6.60 -14.55
N ARG A 69 3.65 7.93 -14.56
CA ARG A 69 3.32 8.73 -15.76
C ARG A 69 4.49 8.88 -16.72
N ASP A 70 5.69 8.47 -16.30
CA ASP A 70 6.89 8.51 -17.12
C ASP A 70 6.96 7.25 -18.01
N PRO A 71 6.73 7.36 -19.33
CA PRO A 71 6.73 6.21 -20.23
C PRO A 71 8.13 5.63 -20.48
N ALA A 72 9.19 6.37 -20.11
CA ALA A 72 10.57 5.91 -20.26
C ALA A 72 11.09 5.21 -18.99
N TRP A 73 10.34 5.26 -17.89
CA TRP A 73 10.79 4.67 -16.63
C TRP A 73 10.64 3.16 -16.66
N THR A 74 11.73 2.46 -16.33
CA THR A 74 11.77 1.01 -16.25
C THR A 74 12.58 0.59 -15.03
N ALA A 75 12.23 -0.54 -14.42
CA ALA A 75 13.07 -1.20 -13.42
C ALA A 75 13.03 -2.72 -13.61
N GLU A 76 14.13 -3.39 -13.27
CA GLU A 76 14.21 -4.84 -13.38
C GLU A 76 13.30 -5.51 -12.33
N GLY A 77 12.62 -6.59 -12.74
CA GLY A 77 11.78 -7.39 -11.84
C GLY A 77 10.49 -6.68 -11.39
N VAL A 78 10.06 -5.63 -12.07
CA VAL A 78 8.75 -5.00 -11.87
C VAL A 78 7.97 -4.92 -13.17
N GLN A 79 6.65 -4.91 -13.03
CA GLN A 79 5.71 -4.63 -14.09
C GLN A 79 5.32 -3.16 -14.03
N VAL A 80 5.62 -2.41 -15.10
CA VAL A 80 5.30 -0.98 -15.17
C VAL A 80 3.94 -0.81 -15.84
N ILE A 81 3.10 0.03 -15.25
CA ILE A 81 1.83 0.47 -15.83
C ILE A 81 1.74 1.99 -15.84
N HIS A 82 0.95 2.52 -16.76
CA HIS A 82 0.80 3.97 -16.95
C HIS A 82 -0.59 4.49 -16.60
N SER A 83 -1.55 3.60 -16.36
CA SER A 83 -2.87 3.94 -15.87
C SER A 83 -3.43 2.81 -14.99
N VAL A 84 -4.47 3.11 -14.20
CA VAL A 84 -5.10 2.11 -13.31
C VAL A 84 -5.83 1.04 -14.13
N GLU A 85 -6.40 1.44 -15.27
CA GLU A 85 -7.14 0.56 -16.20
C GLU A 85 -6.25 -0.54 -16.81
N GLU A 86 -4.93 -0.33 -16.83
CA GLU A 86 -4.01 -1.36 -17.29
C GLU A 86 -3.95 -2.57 -16.33
N LEU A 87 -4.32 -2.42 -15.05
CA LEU A 87 -4.35 -3.52 -14.07
C LEU A 87 -5.22 -4.69 -14.53
N GLU A 88 -6.36 -4.40 -15.18
CA GLU A 88 -7.30 -5.42 -15.66
C GLU A 88 -6.73 -6.28 -16.80
N ARG A 89 -5.68 -5.80 -17.46
CA ARG A 89 -5.02 -6.48 -18.58
C ARG A 89 -3.81 -7.29 -18.15
N LEU A 90 -3.41 -7.18 -16.89
CA LEU A 90 -2.26 -7.90 -16.36
C LEU A 90 -2.67 -9.32 -16.01
N GLU A 91 -1.79 -10.27 -16.29
CA GLU A 91 -1.86 -11.59 -15.69
C GLU A 91 -1.39 -11.48 -14.23
N LEU A 92 -2.35 -11.40 -13.32
CA LEU A 92 -2.07 -11.26 -11.89
C LEU A 92 -1.75 -12.62 -11.27
N MET A 93 -0.74 -12.66 -10.40
CA MET A 93 -0.37 -13.87 -9.67
C MET A 93 -1.43 -14.31 -8.65
N ASP A 94 -2.29 -13.39 -8.22
CA ASP A 94 -3.41 -13.57 -7.29
C ASP A 94 -4.47 -12.49 -7.58
N PRO A 95 -5.78 -12.76 -7.44
CA PRO A 95 -6.83 -11.78 -7.73
C PRO A 95 -6.91 -10.62 -6.71
N GLU A 96 -6.28 -10.70 -5.54
CA GLU A 96 -6.26 -9.63 -4.56
C GLU A 96 -4.99 -8.77 -4.73
N VAL A 97 -5.16 -7.56 -5.24
CA VAL A 97 -4.06 -6.59 -5.42
C VAL A 97 -3.89 -5.75 -4.15
N MET A 98 -2.69 -5.80 -3.59
CA MET A 98 -2.31 -5.05 -2.39
C MET A 98 -1.83 -3.65 -2.79
N VAL A 99 -2.61 -2.62 -2.49
CA VAL A 99 -2.25 -1.21 -2.72
C VAL A 99 -1.37 -0.72 -1.57
N ILE A 100 -0.08 -0.48 -1.83
CA ILE A 100 0.91 -0.19 -0.78
C ILE A 100 1.40 1.27 -0.77
N GLY A 101 0.77 2.12 -1.59
CA GLY A 101 0.99 3.56 -1.63
C GLY A 101 1.87 4.05 -2.79
N GLY A 102 2.30 5.32 -2.82
CA GLY A 102 2.09 6.38 -1.83
C GLY A 102 0.72 7.06 -1.91
N ALA A 103 0.63 8.27 -1.34
CA ALA A 103 -0.62 9.03 -1.20
C ALA A 103 -1.41 9.20 -2.51
N GLU A 104 -0.72 9.47 -3.62
CA GLU A 104 -1.36 9.60 -4.94
C GLU A 104 -1.98 8.27 -5.40
N ILE A 105 -1.30 7.15 -5.18
CA ILE A 105 -1.83 5.82 -5.52
C ILE A 105 -3.03 5.47 -4.63
N PHE A 106 -2.94 5.75 -3.32
CA PHE A 106 -4.10 5.58 -2.45
C PHE A 106 -5.29 6.42 -2.90
N SER A 107 -5.05 7.66 -3.33
CA SER A 107 -6.11 8.56 -3.81
C SER A 107 -6.77 8.02 -5.09
N LEU A 108 -5.96 7.53 -6.04
CA LEU A 108 -6.45 6.94 -7.29
C LEU A 108 -7.21 5.63 -7.05
N MET A 109 -6.74 4.79 -6.12
CA MET A 109 -7.32 3.48 -5.86
C MET A 109 -8.47 3.51 -4.86
N MET A 110 -8.64 4.58 -4.08
CA MET A 110 -9.66 4.68 -3.04
C MET A 110 -11.07 4.32 -3.53
N PRO A 111 -11.53 4.76 -4.72
CA PRO A 111 -12.86 4.39 -5.23
C PRO A 111 -13.06 2.88 -5.45
N PHE A 112 -11.98 2.10 -5.62
CA PHE A 112 -12.02 0.67 -5.93
C PHE A 112 -11.72 -0.23 -4.73
N MET A 113 -11.11 0.32 -3.66
CA MET A 113 -10.77 -0.46 -2.47
C MET A 113 -12.00 -0.83 -1.66
N SER A 114 -12.08 -2.09 -1.22
CA SER A 114 -13.13 -2.59 -0.31
C SER A 114 -12.59 -2.94 1.07
N ARG A 115 -11.27 -2.86 1.26
CA ARG A 115 -10.60 -3.24 2.49
C ARG A 115 -9.30 -2.48 2.65
N MET A 116 -8.93 -2.15 3.89
CA MET A 116 -7.61 -1.62 4.21
C MET A 116 -7.06 -2.21 5.51
N TRP A 117 -5.84 -2.74 5.44
CA TRP A 117 -5.00 -3.01 6.60
C TRP A 117 -4.27 -1.73 7.00
N VAL A 118 -4.54 -1.25 8.21
CA VAL A 118 -3.99 0.01 8.72
C VAL A 118 -3.24 -0.25 10.02
N SER A 119 -1.92 -0.15 9.98
CA SER A 119 -1.08 -0.07 11.18
C SER A 119 -1.14 1.35 11.73
N LYS A 120 -1.91 1.56 12.81
CA LYS A 120 -1.98 2.85 13.51
C LYS A 120 -0.77 3.01 14.41
N VAL A 121 0.21 3.78 13.95
CA VAL A 121 1.48 4.01 14.63
C VAL A 121 1.28 4.90 15.86
N LYS A 122 1.87 4.47 16.98
CA LYS A 122 1.82 5.18 18.27
C LYS A 122 2.92 6.23 18.33
N GLY A 123 2.58 7.41 18.85
CA GLY A 123 3.48 8.56 18.97
C GLY A 123 3.22 9.65 17.93
N GLU A 124 4.00 10.73 18.03
CA GLU A 124 3.95 11.86 17.11
C GLU A 124 5.19 11.85 16.21
N TYR A 125 4.98 11.98 14.90
CA TYR A 125 6.04 11.99 13.91
C TYR A 125 5.81 13.15 12.94
N PRO A 126 6.88 13.80 12.44
CA PRO A 126 6.74 14.75 11.36
C PRO A 126 6.20 14.05 10.11
N ALA A 127 5.34 14.72 9.35
CA ALA A 127 4.78 14.19 8.12
C ALA A 127 4.61 15.31 7.08
N ASP A 128 4.94 15.01 5.83
CA ASP A 128 4.66 15.84 4.65
C ASP A 128 3.80 15.12 3.61
N THR A 129 3.59 13.82 3.82
CA THR A 129 2.80 12.94 2.97
C THR A 129 1.70 12.31 3.81
N PHE A 130 0.45 12.49 3.39
CA PHE A 130 -0.72 12.09 4.17
C PHE A 130 -1.59 11.12 3.38
N LEU A 131 -2.17 10.14 4.08
CA LEU A 131 -3.17 9.27 3.51
C LEU A 131 -4.46 10.07 3.24
N PRO A 132 -5.11 9.92 2.07
CA PRO A 132 -6.42 10.52 1.84
C PRO A 132 -7.45 9.97 2.86
N PRO A 133 -8.49 10.75 3.20
CA PRO A 133 -9.61 10.24 3.99
C PRO A 133 -10.20 8.99 3.31
N PHE A 134 -10.53 7.99 4.13
CA PHE A 134 -11.03 6.70 3.66
C PHE A 134 -12.21 6.19 4.49
N GLU A 135 -12.48 6.82 5.62
CA GLU A 135 -13.45 6.41 6.63
C GLU A 135 -14.90 6.48 6.12
N ASP A 136 -15.21 7.40 5.19
CA ASP A 136 -16.54 7.48 4.56
C ASP A 136 -16.83 6.26 3.67
N LYS A 137 -15.77 5.61 3.17
CA LYS A 137 -15.85 4.42 2.32
C LYS A 137 -15.69 3.13 3.11
N LEU A 138 -14.73 3.11 4.03
CA LEU A 138 -14.36 1.96 4.85
C LEU A 138 -14.58 2.34 6.31
N GLY A 139 -15.84 2.32 6.73
CA GLY A 139 -16.27 2.86 8.02
C GLY A 139 -16.10 1.87 9.17
N HIS A 140 -16.03 0.57 8.90
CA HIS A 140 -15.96 -0.44 9.96
C HIS A 140 -14.52 -0.83 10.27
N ALA A 141 -14.01 -0.36 11.42
CA ALA A 141 -12.68 -0.72 11.90
C ALA A 141 -12.74 -1.88 12.90
N SER A 142 -11.97 -2.94 12.65
CA SER A 142 -11.76 -4.05 13.58
C SER A 142 -10.29 -4.17 13.96
N LEU A 143 -9.99 -4.13 15.26
CA LEU A 143 -8.65 -4.38 15.78
C LEU A 143 -8.29 -5.86 15.56
N LYS A 144 -7.14 -6.12 14.93
CA LYS A 144 -6.66 -7.47 14.64
C LYS A 144 -5.51 -7.88 15.54
N GLU A 145 -4.58 -6.97 15.81
CA GLU A 145 -3.38 -7.26 16.60
C GLU A 145 -2.85 -5.99 17.27
N ARG A 146 -2.24 -6.13 18.45
CA ARG A 146 -1.60 -5.02 19.17
C ARG A 146 -0.10 -5.26 19.25
N PHE A 147 0.66 -4.22 18.95
CA PHE A 147 2.12 -4.19 19.09
C PHE A 147 2.52 -3.04 20.01
N GLU A 148 3.79 -3.03 20.44
CA GLU A 148 4.31 -1.94 21.26
C GLU A 148 4.23 -0.60 20.52
N GLY A 149 4.64 -0.56 19.25
CA GLY A 149 4.72 0.68 18.45
C GLY A 149 3.50 1.01 17.59
N PHE A 150 2.54 0.10 17.43
CA PHE A 150 1.34 0.32 16.61
C PHE A 150 0.22 -0.66 16.97
N ASP A 151 -1.00 -0.38 16.53
CA ASP A 151 -2.12 -1.32 16.56
C ASP A 151 -2.57 -1.59 15.12
N LEU A 152 -2.74 -2.86 14.75
CA LEU A 152 -3.17 -3.28 13.42
C LEU A 152 -4.69 -3.35 13.35
N TYR A 153 -5.28 -2.55 12.46
CA TYR A 153 -6.71 -2.55 12.18
C TYR A 153 -6.98 -3.08 10.77
N LEU A 154 -8.13 -3.73 10.62
CA LEU A 154 -8.76 -3.99 9.33
C LEU A 154 -9.97 -3.08 9.20
N TYR A 155 -10.03 -2.35 8.10
CA TYR A 155 -11.14 -1.50 7.70
C TYR A 155 -11.89 -2.13 6.53
N GLU A 156 -13.21 -2.17 6.61
CA GLU A 156 -14.14 -2.71 5.61
C GLU A 156 -15.39 -1.81 5.50
#